data_AF-A0A2A5SH03-F1
#
_entry.id   AF-A0A2A5SH03-F1
#
_cell.length_a   1.000
_cell.length_b   1.000
_cell.length_c   1.000
_cell.angle_alpha   90.00
_cell.angle_beta   90.00
_cell.angle_gamma   90.00
#
_symmetry.space_group_name_H-M   'P 1'
#
loop_
_entity.id
_entity.type
_entity.pdbx_description
1 polymer ?
#
loop_
_entity_poly.entity_id
_entity_poly.type
_entity_poly.pdbx_seq_one_letter_code
_entity_poly.pdbx_strand_id
1 'polypeptide(L)' 'MTDNVLAVDGVDLTIHEGETVGLVGESGSGKSTIGKTIVGLEQMTSGQLIYKGQDVSKKKDKKPAQIQ' A
#
# COMPACT_ATOMS: atom_id res chain seq x y z
N MET A 1 20.46 -11.46 17.84
CA MET A 1 19.56 -11.53 16.68
C MET A 1 18.59 -10.38 16.85
N THR A 2 18.53 -9.46 15.90
CA THR A 2 17.53 -8.38 15.93
C THR A 2 16.41 -8.82 15.00
N ASP A 3 15.28 -9.20 15.58
CA ASP A 3 14.09 -9.50 14.83
C ASP A 3 13.61 -8.21 14.16
N ASN A 4 13.47 -8.24 12.83
CA ASN A 4 13.01 -7.08 12.08
C ASN A 4 11.50 -6.95 12.28
N VAL A 5 11.06 -5.91 12.97
CA VAL A 5 9.64 -5.67 13.25
C VAL A 5 9.03 -4.87 12.11
N LEU A 6 7.99 -5.41 11.48
CA LEU A 6 7.23 -4.70 10.45
C LEU A 6 6.17 -3.81 11.10
N ALA A 7 6.06 -2.57 10.63
CA ALA A 7 5.01 -1.65 11.08
C ALA A 7 3.61 -2.09 10.62
N VAL A 8 3.55 -2.87 9.53
CA VAL A 8 2.35 -3.46 8.96
C VAL A 8 2.70 -4.90 8.59
N ASP A 9 2.07 -5.87 9.23
CA ASP A 9 2.38 -7.29 9.08
C ASP A 9 1.10 -8.10 8.87
N GLY A 10 0.92 -8.63 7.66
CA GLY A 10 -0.18 -9.55 7.34
C GLY A 10 -1.60 -9.00 7.57
N VAL A 11 -1.87 -7.73 7.26
CA VAL A 11 -3.19 -7.11 7.44
C VAL A 11 -3.99 -7.05 6.14
N ASP A 12 -5.30 -7.26 6.25
CA ASP A 12 -6.27 -7.09 5.16
C ASP A 12 -7.22 -5.93 5.46
N LEU A 13 -7.43 -5.06 4.47
CA LEU A 13 -8.34 -3.92 4.55
C LEU A 13 -9.13 -3.78 3.25
N THR A 14 -10.46 -3.79 3.34
CA THR A 14 -11.37 -3.51 2.22
C THR A 14 -12.13 -2.23 2.52
N ILE A 15 -12.19 -1.31 1.55
CA ILE A 15 -12.96 -0.06 1.63
C ILE A 15 -13.93 -0.05 0.44
N HIS A 16 -15.22 0.09 0.72
CA HIS A 16 -16.25 0.10 -0.30
C HIS A 16 -16.49 1.51 -0.88
N GLU A 17 -17.11 1.57 -2.06
CA GLU A 17 -17.47 2.85 -2.68
C GLU A 17 -18.46 3.62 -1.79
N GLY A 18 -18.17 4.91 -1.55
CA GLY A 18 -18.96 5.77 -0.68
C GLY A 18 -18.69 5.60 0.82
N GLU A 19 -17.83 4.66 1.21
CA GLU A 19 -17.46 4.45 2.62
C GLU A 19 -16.47 5.51 3.10
N THR A 20 -16.67 6.00 4.33
CA THR A 20 -15.71 6.87 5.02
C THR A 20 -15.10 6.10 6.18
N VAL A 21 -13.78 5.89 6.14
CA VAL A 21 -13.04 5.09 7.12
C VAL A 21 -12.01 5.96 7.85
N GLY A 22 -11.95 5.82 9.18
CA GLY A 22 -10.90 6.39 10.02
C GLY A 22 -9.97 5.30 10.57
N LEU A 23 -8.67 5.41 10.28
CA LEU A 23 -7.66 4.47 10.80
C LEU A 23 -6.97 5.07 12.04
N VAL A 24 -7.17 4.44 13.20
CA VAL A 24 -6.67 4.92 14.51
C VAL A 24 -5.69 3.92 15.14
N GLY A 25 -4.83 4.40 16.04
CA GLY A 25 -3.78 3.59 16.70
C GLY A 25 -2.58 4.41 17.17
N GLU A 26 -1.74 3.84 18.02
CA GLU A 26 -0.57 4.49 18.64
C GLU A 26 0.49 4.95 17.61
N SER A 27 1.33 5.92 17.99
CA SER A 27 2.43 6.36 17.12
C SER A 27 3.32 5.18 16.71
N GLY A 28 3.68 5.08 15.42
CA GLY A 28 4.49 3.97 14.90
C GLY A 28 3.72 2.72 14.46
N SER A 29 2.41 2.62 14.71
CA SER A 29 1.60 1.43 14.37
C SER A 29 1.30 1.22 12.87
N GLY A 30 2.01 1.89 11.95
CA GLY A 30 1.83 1.70 10.50
C GLY A 30 0.69 2.47 9.81
N LYS A 31 -0.11 3.28 10.53
CA LYS A 31 -1.26 4.01 9.96
C LYS A 31 -0.90 4.85 8.73
N SER A 32 0.13 5.70 8.85
CA SER A 32 0.56 6.58 7.76
C SER A 32 1.19 5.79 6.62
N THR A 33 1.83 4.66 6.91
CA THR A 33 2.36 3.74 5.89
C THR A 33 1.20 3.18 5.06
N ILE A 34 0.17 2.61 5.69
CA ILE A 34 -1.04 2.13 5.01
C ILE A 34 -1.67 3.25 4.16
N GLY A 35 -1.91 4.42 4.77
CA GLY A 35 -2.54 5.55 4.07
C GLY A 35 -1.75 6.00 2.83
N LYS A 36 -0.42 6.16 2.94
CA LYS A 36 0.45 6.53 1.82
C LYS A 36 0.52 5.46 0.75
N THR A 37 0.50 4.18 1.13
CA THR A 37 0.45 3.05 0.18
C THR A 37 -0.85 3.06 -0.62
N ILE A 38 -1.99 3.30 0.04
CA ILE A 38 -3.31 3.37 -0.63
C ILE A 38 -3.35 4.47 -1.69
N VAL A 39 -2.78 5.65 -1.41
CA VAL A 39 -2.72 6.77 -2.39
C VAL A 39 -1.53 6.67 -3.35
N GLY A 40 -0.75 5.60 -3.32
CA GLY A 40 0.38 5.36 -4.22
C GLY A 40 1.62 6.24 -3.97
N LEU A 41 1.73 6.87 -2.80
CA LEU A 41 2.89 7.68 -2.39
C LEU A 41 4.04 6.83 -1.84
N GLU A 42 3.75 5.61 -1.38
CA GLU A 42 4.74 4.69 -0.82
C GLU A 42 4.53 3.28 -1.39
N GLN A 43 5.62 2.60 -1.79
CA GLN A 43 5.52 1.24 -2.30
C GLN A 43 5.36 0.24 -1.16
N MET A 44 4.43 -0.70 -1.33
CA MET A 44 4.26 -1.81 -0.41
C MET A 44 5.46 -2.77 -0.45
N THR A 45 5.87 -3.26 0.71
CA THR A 45 6.94 -4.26 0.83
C THR A 45 6.51 -5.63 0.29
N SER A 46 5.24 -6.00 0.49
CA SER A 46 4.63 -7.23 -0.01
C SER A 46 3.10 -7.10 -0.04
N GLY A 47 2.40 -8.09 -0.60
CA GLY A 47 0.94 -8.10 -0.68
C GLY A 47 0.39 -7.55 -2.01
N GLN A 48 -0.88 -7.15 -1.99
CA GLN A 48 -1.60 -6.70 -3.18
C GLN A 48 -2.47 -5.47 -2.85
N LEU A 49 -2.59 -4.54 -3.81
CA LEU A 49 -3.55 -3.44 -3.73
C LEU A 49 -4.51 -3.52 -4.91
N ILE A 50 -5.80 -3.72 -4.62
CA ILE A 50 -6.83 -3.84 -5.65
C ILE A 50 -7.67 -2.57 -5.63
N TYR A 51 -7.69 -1.84 -6.74
CA TYR A 51 -8.54 -0.67 -6.92
C TYR A 51 -9.47 -0.89 -8.11
N LYS A 52 -10.78 -0.82 -7.87
CA LYS A 52 -11.84 -1.06 -8.89
C LYS A 52 -11.63 -2.38 -9.66
N GLY A 53 -11.30 -3.45 -8.93
CA GLY A 53 -11.04 -4.78 -9.49
C GLY A 53 -9.71 -4.92 -10.26
N GLN A 54 -8.86 -3.90 -10.26
CA GLN A 54 -7.54 -3.94 -10.89
C GLN A 54 -6.45 -3.96 -9.84
N ASP A 55 -5.49 -4.87 -10.00
CA ASP A 55 -4.27 -4.88 -9.20
C ASP A 55 -3.37 -3.71 -9.62
N VAL A 56 -3.08 -2.81 -8.68
CA VAL A 56 -2.24 -1.62 -8.86
C VAL A 56 -0.98 -1.68 -7.99
N SER A 57 -0.67 -2.84 -7.39
CA SER A 57 0.53 -3.05 -6.56
C SER A 57 1.84 -2.79 -7.31
N LYS A 58 1.85 -2.99 -8.63
CA LYS A 58 3.04 -2.81 -9.47
C LYS A 58 2.85 -1.61 -10.39
N LYS A 59 3.82 -0.69 -10.37
CA LYS A 59 3.98 0.26 -11.48
C LYS A 59 4.28 -0.56 -12.72
N LYS A 60 3.46 -0.40 -13.78
CA LYS A 60 3.85 -0.86 -15.12
C LYS A 60 5.21 -0.22 -15.41
N ASP A 61 6.24 -1.04 -15.60
CA ASP A 61 7.51 -0.58 -16.13
C ASP A 61 7.21 0.24 -17.38
N LYS A 62 7.38 1.56 -17.30
CA LYS A 62 7.47 2.37 -18.51
C LYS A 62 8.72 1.83 -19.20
N LYS A 63 8.54 0.98 -20.22
CA LYS A 63 9.63 0.61 -21.13
C LYS A 63 10.33 1.92 -21.49
N PRO A 64 11.65 2.05 -21.27
CA PRO A 64 12.36 3.25 -21.67
C PRO A 64 12.04 3.45 -23.15
N ALA A 65 11.56 4.65 -23.51
CA ALA A 65 11.28 5.00 -24.89
C ALA A 65 12.57 4.70 -25.67
N GLN A 66 12.53 3.69 -26.55
CA GLN A 66 13.61 3.47 -27.49
C GLN A 66 13.61 4.70 -28.39
N ILE A 67 14.58 5.57 -28.15
CA ILE A 67 14.94 6.63 -29.10
C ILE A 67 15.67 5.88 -30.22
N GLN A 68 14.99 5.69 -31.35
CA GLN A 68 15.63 5.38 -32.63
C GLN A 68 16.18 6.67 -33.23
#